data_AF-A0A932HQM7-F1
#
_entry.id   AF-A0A932HQM7-F1
#
_cell.length_a   1.000
_cell.length_b   1.000
_cell.length_c   1.000
_cell.angle_alpha   90.00
_cell.angle_beta   90.00
_cell.angle_gamma   90.00
#
_symmetry.space_group_name_H-M   'P 1'
#
loop_
_entity.id
_entity.type
_entity.pdbx_description
1 polymer ?
#
loop_
_entity_poly.entity_id
_entity_poly.type
_entity_poly.pdbx_seq_one_letter_code
_entity_poly.pdbx_strand_id
1 'polypeptide(L)'
;MPQHKSAEKRVRQSARRHARNKADISKMKSVIKKVRSSKEKEKAAAALKIAVKTLDQLSAKGIIHKNKAANQKSSLTKYVNALK
;
A
#
# COMPACT_ATOMS: atom_id res chain seq x y z
N MET A 1 -26.24 2.44 17.86
CA MET A 1 -25.26 2.80 18.90
C MET A 1 -24.82 1.54 19.65
N PRO A 2 -23.59 1.46 20.17
CA PRO A 2 -23.17 0.32 20.98
C PRO A 2 -24.06 0.23 22.23
N GLN A 3 -24.66 -0.94 22.46
CA GLN A 3 -25.52 -1.18 23.64
C GLN A 3 -24.73 -1.74 24.84
N HIS A 4 -23.49 -2.21 24.61
CA HIS A 4 -22.63 -2.78 25.63
C HIS A 4 -21.27 -2.08 25.70
N LYS A 5 -20.67 -1.99 26.89
CA LYS A 5 -19.35 -1.35 27.14
C LYS A 5 -18.24 -1.96 26.28
N SER A 6 -18.29 -3.27 26.03
CA SER A 6 -17.33 -3.98 25.16
C SER A 6 -17.45 -3.53 23.69
N ALA A 7 -18.67 -3.32 23.19
CA ALA A 7 -18.92 -2.85 21.84
C ALA A 7 -18.43 -1.40 21.65
N GLU A 8 -18.66 -0.53 22.62
CA GLU A 8 -18.14 0.85 22.58
C GLU A 8 -16.61 0.88 22.53
N LYS A 9 -15.95 0.03 23.32
CA LYS A 9 -14.49 -0.15 23.25
C LYS A 9 -14.03 -0.62 21.87
N ARG A 10 -14.75 -1.55 21.24
CA ARG A 10 -14.43 -2.03 19.87
C ARG A 10 -14.56 -0.92 18.84
N VAL A 11 -15.60 -0.08 18.92
CA VAL A 11 -15.77 1.08 18.03
C VAL A 11 -14.59 2.05 18.15
N ARG A 12 -14.20 2.42 19.38
CA ARG A 12 -13.03 3.30 19.62
C ARG A 12 -11.73 2.71 19.06
N GLN A 13 -11.49 1.41 19.27
CA GLN A 13 -10.31 0.72 18.76
C GLN A 13 -10.31 0.64 17.23
N SER A 14 -11.47 0.35 16.63
CA SER A 14 -11.65 0.25 15.18
C SER A 14 -11.34 1.59 14.50
N ALA A 15 -11.88 2.70 15.01
CA ALA A 15 -11.62 4.03 14.46
C ALA A 15 -10.11 4.36 14.45
N ARG A 16 -9.40 4.08 15.54
CA ARG A 16 -7.94 4.29 15.64
C ARG A 16 -7.14 3.40 14.68
N ARG A 17 -7.55 2.14 14.48
CA ARG A 17 -6.92 1.23 13.51
C ARG A 17 -7.21 1.66 12.07
N HIS A 18 -8.44 2.06 11.80
CA HIS A 18 -8.87 2.53 10.48
C HIS A 18 -8.09 3.78 10.05
N ALA A 19 -7.93 4.78 10.92
CA ALA A 19 -7.17 5.99 10.61
C ALA A 19 -5.72 5.69 10.21
N ARG A 20 -5.04 4.81 10.96
CA ARG A 20 -3.66 4.38 10.66
C ARG A 20 -3.58 3.61 9.33
N ASN A 21 -4.47 2.64 9.13
CA ASN A 21 -4.50 1.85 7.89
C ASN A 21 -4.83 2.73 6.67
N LYS A 22 -5.71 3.72 6.83
CA LYS A 22 -6.05 4.67 5.76
C LYS A 22 -4.83 5.47 5.32
N ALA A 23 -4.02 5.95 6.26
CA ALA A 23 -2.78 6.66 5.95
C ALA A 23 -1.77 5.76 5.21
N ASP A 24 -1.57 4.54 5.71
CA ASP A 24 -0.68 3.53 5.12
C ASP A 24 -1.11 3.14 3.68
N ILE A 25 -2.42 2.93 3.46
CA ILE A 25 -2.98 2.65 2.13
C ILE A 25 -2.85 3.86 1.20
N SER A 26 -3.06 5.08 1.72
CA SER A 26 -2.88 6.31 0.93
C SER A 26 -1.44 6.44 0.46
N LYS A 27 -0.47 6.22 1.37
CA LYS A 27 0.96 6.21 1.05
C LYS A 27 1.29 5.18 -0.04
N MET A 28 0.76 3.96 0.08
CA MET A 28 0.91 2.91 -0.94
C MET A 28 0.43 3.38 -2.32
N LYS A 29 -0.80 3.92 -2.39
CA LYS A 29 -1.38 4.42 -3.65
C LYS A 29 -0.53 5.53 -4.26
N SER A 30 -0.04 6.46 -3.44
CA SER A 30 0.84 7.55 -3.89
C SER A 30 2.15 7.04 -4.48
N VAL A 31 2.80 6.06 -3.84
CA VAL A 31 4.05 5.48 -4.35
C VAL A 31 3.81 4.71 -5.66
N ILE A 32 2.73 3.93 -5.75
CA ILE A 32 2.32 3.26 -6.99
C ILE A 32 2.09 4.27 -8.12
N LYS A 33 1.39 5.38 -7.82
CA LYS A 33 1.14 6.45 -8.79
C LYS A 33 2.44 7.07 -9.28
N LYS A 34 3.41 7.31 -8.39
CA LYS A 34 4.74 7.85 -8.77
C LYS A 34 5.44 6.97 -9.80
N VAL A 35 5.48 5.65 -9.59
CA VAL A 35 6.07 4.70 -10.56
C VAL A 35 5.38 4.80 -11.92
N ARG A 36 4.05 4.83 -11.93
CA ARG A 36 3.27 4.92 -13.19
C ARG A 36 3.38 6.27 -13.90
N SER A 37 3.63 7.35 -13.17
CA SER A 37 3.80 8.68 -13.77
C SER A 37 5.21 8.92 -14.33
N SER A 38 6.20 8.14 -13.91
CA SER A 38 7.56 8.26 -14.43
C SER A 38 7.63 7.74 -15.86
N LYS A 39 8.11 8.59 -16.78
CA LYS A 39 8.35 8.24 -18.20
C LYS A 39 9.81 7.85 -18.47
N GLU A 40 10.73 8.24 -17.61
CA GLU A 40 12.14 7.87 -17.71
C GLU A 40 12.43 6.60 -16.90
N LYS A 41 13.14 5.66 -17.54
CA LYS A 41 13.43 4.33 -17.01
C LYS A 41 14.20 4.35 -15.69
N GLU A 42 15.23 5.20 -15.57
CA GLU A 42 16.04 5.27 -14.35
C GLU A 42 15.24 5.79 -13.15
N LYS A 43 14.47 6.88 -13.35
CA LYS A 43 13.59 7.45 -12.33
C LYS A 43 12.51 6.45 -11.92
N ALA A 44 11.95 5.72 -12.90
CA ALA A 44 10.97 4.68 -12.64
C ALA A 44 11.55 3.49 -11.86
N ALA A 45 12.78 3.07 -12.15
CA ALA A 45 13.48 2.01 -11.43
C ALA A 45 13.78 2.39 -9.96
N ALA A 46 14.18 3.64 -9.71
CA ALA A 46 14.38 4.13 -8.35
C ALA A 46 13.05 4.15 -7.56
N ALA A 47 11.98 4.65 -8.19
CA ALA A 47 10.65 4.66 -7.59
C ALA A 47 10.09 3.24 -7.35
N LEU A 48 10.39 2.28 -8.23
CA LEU A 48 10.00 0.88 -8.11
C LEU A 48 10.58 0.24 -6.83
N LYS A 49 11.85 0.50 -6.51
CA LYS A 49 12.48 -0.01 -5.28
C LYS A 49 11.72 0.44 -4.02
N ILE A 50 11.30 1.71 -4.00
CA ILE A 50 10.51 2.28 -2.89
C ILE A 50 9.11 1.65 -2.85
N ALA A 51 8.49 1.43 -4.00
CA ALA A 51 7.17 0.80 -4.12
C ALA A 51 7.18 -0.64 -3.60
N VAL A 52 8.16 -1.44 -4.01
CA VAL A 52 8.33 -2.83 -3.56
C VAL A 52 8.50 -2.89 -2.04
N LYS A 53 9.42 -2.08 -1.48
CA LYS A 53 9.61 -1.99 -0.03
C LYS A 53 8.32 -1.65 0.72
N THR A 54 7.56 -0.68 0.21
CA THR A 54 6.29 -0.26 0.85
C THR A 54 5.25 -1.37 0.79
N LEU A 55 5.11 -2.05 -0.35
CA LEU A 55 4.16 -3.16 -0.51
C LEU A 55 4.48 -4.32 0.43
N ASP A 56 5.75 -4.70 0.55
CA ASP A 56 6.16 -5.81 1.40
C ASP A 56 5.98 -5.47 2.89
N GLN A 57 6.26 -4.23 3.31
CA GLN A 57 5.98 -3.76 4.66
C GLN A 57 4.48 -3.80 5.00
N LEU A 58 3.61 -3.39 4.08
CA LEU A 58 2.16 -3.42 4.29
C LEU A 58 1.59 -4.83 4.29
N SER A 59 2.20 -5.73 3.50
CA SER A 59 1.85 -7.15 3.53
C SER A 59 2.28 -7.81 4.84
N ALA A 60 3.46 -7.48 5.37
CA ALA A 60 3.95 -7.99 6.64
C ALA A 60 3.08 -7.52 7.82
N LYS A 61 2.59 -6.28 7.77
CA LYS A 61 1.62 -5.74 8.74
C LYS A 61 0.20 -6.33 8.61
N GLY A 62 -0.08 -7.12 7.58
CA GLY A 62 -1.41 -7.68 7.32
C GLY A 62 -2.45 -6.67 6.83
N ILE A 63 -2.03 -5.47 6.42
CA ILE A 63 -2.94 -4.42 5.89
C ILE A 63 -3.39 -4.77 4.47
N ILE A 64 -2.51 -5.41 3.69
CA ILE A 64 -2.83 -5.96 2.36
C ILE A 64 -2.50 -7.45 2.33
N HIS A 65 -3.26 -8.21 1.54
CA HIS A 65 -2.99 -9.63 1.34
C HIS A 65 -1.69 -9.84 0.54
N LYS A 66 -0.96 -10.93 0.82
CA LYS A 66 0.29 -11.31 0.14
C LYS A 66 0.13 -11.36 -1.38
N ASN A 67 -0.98 -11.95 -1.86
CA ASN A 67 -1.28 -12.02 -3.29
C ASN A 67 -1.50 -10.63 -3.91
N LYS A 68 -2.11 -9.70 -3.17
CA LYS A 68 -2.29 -8.32 -3.66
C LYS A 68 -0.94 -7.62 -3.79
N ALA A 69 -0.05 -7.79 -2.81
CA ALA A 69 1.31 -7.27 -2.90
C ALA A 69 2.07 -7.87 -4.09
N ALA A 70 2.03 -9.20 -4.26
CA ALA A 70 2.66 -9.90 -5.38
C ALA A 70 2.15 -9.44 -6.75
N ASN A 71 0.83 -9.31 -6.92
CA ASN A 71 0.21 -8.84 -8.17
C ASN A 71 0.65 -7.40 -8.50
N GLN A 72 0.70 -6.51 -7.51
CA GLN A 72 1.15 -5.14 -7.70
C GLN A 72 2.64 -5.07 -8.05
N LYS A 73 3.50 -5.85 -7.37
CA LYS A 73 4.92 -5.96 -7.71
C LYS A 73 5.12 -6.40 -9.16
N SER A 74 4.47 -7.50 -9.56
CA SER A 74 4.54 -8.02 -10.93
C SER A 74 4.08 -6.99 -11.96
N SER A 75 2.94 -6.33 -11.74
CA SER A 75 2.41 -5.32 -12.65
C SER A 75 3.35 -4.10 -12.81
N LEU A 76 3.92 -3.61 -11.71
CA LEU A 76 4.82 -2.46 -11.75
C LEU A 76 6.16 -2.79 -12.39
N THR A 77 6.73 -3.96 -12.12
CA THR A 77 7.97 -4.40 -12.76
C THR A 77 7.79 -4.53 -14.27
N LYS A 78 6.67 -5.12 -14.72
CA LYS A 78 6.34 -5.18 -16.16
C LYS A 78 6.24 -3.81 -16.80
N TYR A 79 5.59 -2.86 -16.11
CA TYR A 79 5.49 -1.48 -16.59
C TYR A 79 6.86 -0.82 -16.76
N VAL A 80 7.72 -0.90 -15.74
CA VAL A 80 9.07 -0.29 -15.80
C VAL A 80 9.94 -0.95 -16.88
N ASN A 81 9.84 -2.27 -17.05
CA ASN A 81 10.59 -2.97 -18.09
C ASN A 81 10.13 -2.63 -19.51
N ALA A 82 8.86 -2.24 -19.68
CA ALA A 82 8.30 -1.82 -20.97
C ALA A 82 8.67 -0.37 -21.34
N LEU A 83 9.15 0.44 -20.39
CA LEU A 83 9.70 1.76 -20.68
C LEU A 83 11.04 1.59 -21.41
N LYS A 84 11.17 2.27 -22.56
CA LYS A 84 12.40 2.32 -23.34
C LYS A 84 13.44 3.14 -22.63
#